data_AF-X6NV22-F1
#
_entry.id   AF-X6NV22-F1
#
_cell.length_a   1.000
_cell.length_b   1.000
_cell.length_c   1.000
_cell.angle_alpha   90.00
_cell.angle_beta   90.00
_cell.angle_gamma   90.00
#
_symmetry.space_group_name_H-M   'P 1'
#
loop_
_entity.id
_entity.type
_entity.pdbx_description
1 polymer ?
#
loop_
_entity_poly.entity_id
_entity_poly.type
_entity_poly.pdbx_seq_one_letter_code
_entity_poly.pdbx_strand_id
1 'polypeptide(L)'
;FFWGSKKKKKKKKKNFMYRFYYIHLKKEIKHLLFWCLFVMASYVIYITVLTIDHNFEFLPYLVYVCVFNIFFAIFDCGYIVTSTRQVLIWNDLMIILHDYKQSQRTVSMKNSEKVTQQSLSLQYEQYRKRKVKALLAELNQVDGLNQKHDQIHSSSEATVASNDYFGVAETSSQALTLRQVFSQKRTLEVFIQFAFGEFAHDNILGIIELVQFRETMSKKEITNESKPLPIILPADIVKSQIVFDDTKTDLEKFRMLMEKFILNNAIFCLNISHAYRTKLISIYDNNKLLAQDMTAIFDDCIFELLYLIGDYIILRVCVDECKQKAFYCLFPWHSFCKFWKDQR
;
A
#
# COMPACT_ATOMS: atom_id res chain seq x y z
N PHE A 1 -32.02 27.11 -0.65
CA PHE A 1 -32.58 26.12 -1.61
C PHE A 1 -31.54 25.24 -2.37
N PHE A 2 -30.22 25.47 -2.31
CA PHE A 2 -29.26 24.79 -3.22
C PHE A 2 -28.79 23.36 -2.86
N TRP A 3 -29.27 22.76 -1.78
CA TRP A 3 -28.74 21.48 -1.27
C TRP A 3 -29.30 20.21 -1.95
N GLY A 4 -30.48 20.29 -2.58
CA GLY A 4 -31.17 19.11 -3.16
C GLY A 4 -30.47 18.46 -4.37
N SER A 5 -29.66 19.20 -5.12
CA SER A 5 -29.09 18.72 -6.40
C SER A 5 -27.90 17.75 -6.23
N LYS A 6 -27.09 17.91 -5.17
CA LYS A 6 -25.87 17.08 -4.96
C LYS A 6 -26.21 15.61 -4.66
N LYS A 7 -27.32 15.30 -3.96
CA LYS A 7 -27.73 13.90 -3.65
C LYS A 7 -28.13 13.12 -4.92
N LYS A 8 -28.84 13.73 -5.88
CA LYS A 8 -29.23 13.07 -7.15
C LYS A 8 -28.02 12.70 -8.02
N LYS A 9 -26.97 13.53 -8.06
CA LYS A 9 -25.73 13.23 -8.82
C LYS A 9 -24.91 12.07 -8.22
N LYS A 10 -24.85 11.90 -6.89
CA LYS A 10 -24.17 10.73 -6.27
C LYS A 10 -24.88 9.40 -6.59
N LYS A 11 -26.22 9.35 -6.61
CA LYS A 11 -26.97 8.11 -6.87
C LYS A 11 -26.77 7.60 -8.32
N LYS A 12 -26.77 8.50 -9.33
CA LYS A 12 -26.44 8.12 -10.72
C LYS A 12 -25.01 7.55 -10.88
N LYS A 13 -24.04 8.04 -10.10
CA LYS A 13 -22.63 7.61 -10.20
C LYS A 13 -22.40 6.17 -9.71
N LYS A 14 -23.12 5.70 -8.68
CA LYS A 14 -23.06 4.29 -8.23
C LYS A 14 -23.61 3.34 -9.30
N ASN A 15 -24.79 3.64 -9.87
CA ASN A 15 -25.42 2.77 -10.87
C ASN A 15 -24.58 2.60 -12.16
N PHE A 16 -23.80 3.62 -12.56
CA PHE A 16 -22.90 3.51 -13.72
C PHE A 16 -21.78 2.49 -13.50
N MET A 17 -21.21 2.44 -12.28
CA MET A 17 -20.13 1.52 -11.94
C MET A 17 -20.60 0.06 -12.02
N TYR A 18 -21.73 -0.29 -11.39
CA TYR A 18 -22.31 -1.63 -11.47
C TYR A 18 -22.63 -2.07 -12.91
N ARG A 19 -23.09 -1.14 -13.77
CA ARG A 19 -23.40 -1.46 -15.17
C ARG A 19 -22.16 -1.82 -15.98
N PHE A 20 -21.00 -1.24 -15.66
CA PHE A 20 -19.73 -1.54 -16.32
C PHE A 20 -19.21 -2.93 -15.93
N TYR A 21 -19.20 -3.25 -14.62
CA TYR A 21 -18.88 -4.60 -14.13
C TYR A 21 -19.77 -5.67 -14.76
N TYR A 22 -21.09 -5.44 -14.85
CA TYR A 22 -22.01 -6.41 -15.44
C TYR A 22 -21.75 -6.69 -16.93
N ILE A 23 -21.37 -5.66 -17.71
CA ILE A 23 -21.04 -5.83 -19.14
C ILE A 23 -19.75 -6.66 -19.30
N HIS A 24 -18.74 -6.42 -18.46
CA HIS A 24 -17.48 -7.17 -18.48
C HIS A 24 -17.64 -8.61 -17.99
N LEU A 25 -18.31 -8.82 -16.85
CA LEU A 25 -18.62 -10.15 -16.31
C LEU A 25 -19.40 -10.99 -17.33
N LYS A 26 -20.34 -10.39 -18.08
CA LYS A 26 -21.06 -11.07 -19.17
C LYS A 26 -20.15 -11.47 -20.34
N LYS A 27 -19.05 -10.76 -20.60
CA LYS A 27 -18.05 -11.11 -21.61
C LYS A 27 -17.12 -12.22 -21.12
N GLU A 28 -16.69 -12.15 -19.86
CA GLU A 28 -15.88 -13.18 -19.19
C GLU A 28 -16.63 -14.51 -19.09
N ILE A 29 -17.89 -14.50 -18.61
CA ILE A 29 -18.76 -15.70 -18.58
C ILE A 29 -18.92 -16.31 -19.97
N LYS A 30 -19.08 -15.50 -21.03
CA LYS A 30 -19.13 -16.02 -22.42
C LYS A 30 -17.82 -16.67 -22.86
N HIS A 31 -16.68 -16.12 -22.47
CA HIS A 31 -15.35 -16.65 -22.80
C HIS A 31 -15.09 -17.98 -22.06
N LEU A 32 -15.46 -18.04 -20.78
CA LEU A 32 -15.37 -19.24 -19.95
C LEU A 32 -16.33 -20.34 -20.45
N LEU A 33 -17.56 -19.97 -20.83
CA LEU A 33 -18.53 -20.87 -21.46
C LEU A 33 -18.01 -21.41 -22.81
N PHE A 34 -17.37 -20.58 -23.63
CA PHE A 34 -16.77 -21.00 -24.91
C PHE A 34 -15.68 -22.05 -24.68
N TRP A 35 -14.75 -21.80 -23.76
CA TRP A 35 -13.71 -22.77 -23.40
C TRP A 35 -14.29 -24.07 -22.83
N CYS A 36 -15.29 -23.98 -21.95
CA CYS A 36 -15.98 -25.15 -21.40
C CYS A 36 -16.67 -25.99 -22.50
N LEU A 37 -17.37 -25.34 -23.44
CA LEU A 37 -18.01 -26.01 -24.57
C LEU A 37 -16.97 -26.67 -25.50
N PHE A 38 -15.82 -26.03 -25.71
CA PHE A 38 -14.71 -26.61 -26.47
C PHE A 38 -14.14 -27.87 -25.80
N VAL A 39 -13.90 -27.86 -24.47
CA VAL A 39 -13.47 -29.06 -23.72
C VAL A 39 -14.49 -30.17 -23.90
N MET A 40 -15.78 -29.89 -23.69
CA MET A 40 -16.85 -30.86 -23.89
C MET A 40 -16.87 -31.44 -25.31
N ALA A 41 -16.70 -30.61 -26.34
CA ALA A 41 -16.63 -31.07 -27.73
C ALA A 41 -15.40 -31.96 -27.98
N SER A 42 -14.22 -31.58 -27.48
CA SER A 42 -13.00 -32.39 -27.60
C SER A 42 -13.12 -33.75 -26.89
N TYR A 43 -13.81 -33.79 -25.76
CA TYR A 43 -14.07 -35.00 -24.99
C TYR A 43 -15.09 -35.93 -25.68
N VAL A 44 -16.12 -35.36 -26.32
CA VAL A 44 -17.06 -36.13 -27.16
C VAL A 44 -16.35 -36.75 -28.37
N ILE A 45 -15.45 -36.01 -29.03
CA ILE A 45 -14.62 -36.54 -30.12
C ILE A 45 -13.73 -37.68 -29.62
N TYR A 46 -13.06 -37.50 -28.48
CA TYR A 46 -12.24 -38.54 -27.84
C TYR A 46 -13.04 -39.83 -27.57
N ILE A 47 -14.23 -39.72 -26.96
CA ILE A 47 -15.11 -40.88 -26.74
C ILE A 47 -15.54 -41.51 -28.06
N THR A 48 -15.93 -40.72 -29.06
CA THR A 48 -16.40 -41.23 -30.35
C THR A 48 -15.30 -42.04 -31.04
N VAL A 49 -14.06 -41.54 -31.01
CA VAL A 49 -12.88 -42.24 -31.54
C VAL A 49 -12.64 -43.56 -30.79
N LEU A 50 -12.69 -43.56 -29.45
CA LEU A 50 -12.57 -44.79 -28.65
C LEU A 50 -13.70 -45.81 -28.91
N THR A 51 -14.92 -45.35 -29.20
CA THR A 51 -16.04 -46.26 -29.52
C THR A 51 -15.95 -46.84 -30.93
N ILE A 52 -15.22 -46.21 -31.85
CA ILE A 52 -15.01 -46.70 -33.22
C ILE A 52 -13.88 -47.74 -33.25
N ASP A 53 -12.75 -47.47 -32.60
CA ASP A 53 -11.61 -48.41 -32.51
C ASP A 53 -11.55 -49.09 -31.13
N HIS A 54 -12.62 -49.78 -30.73
CA HIS A 54 -12.71 -50.41 -29.41
C HIS A 54 -11.64 -51.50 -29.18
N ASN A 55 -11.21 -52.16 -30.25
CA ASN A 55 -10.18 -53.21 -30.22
C ASN A 55 -8.74 -52.66 -30.31
N PHE A 56 -8.55 -51.35 -30.59
CA PHE A 56 -7.26 -50.73 -30.87
C PHE A 56 -6.51 -51.36 -32.07
N GLU A 57 -7.26 -51.79 -33.09
CA GLU A 57 -6.73 -52.45 -34.29
C GLU A 57 -6.05 -51.45 -35.24
N PHE A 58 -6.52 -50.20 -35.29
CA PHE A 58 -5.99 -49.18 -36.20
C PHE A 58 -4.86 -48.36 -35.54
N LEU A 59 -5.02 -48.02 -34.26
CA LEU A 59 -4.02 -47.26 -33.52
C LEU A 59 -3.91 -47.78 -32.08
N PRO A 60 -2.69 -48.05 -31.58
CA PRO A 60 -2.51 -48.45 -30.19
C PRO A 60 -2.94 -47.31 -29.26
N TYR A 61 -3.64 -47.66 -28.18
CA TYR A 61 -4.18 -46.73 -27.17
C TYR A 61 -3.22 -45.60 -26.76
N LEU A 62 -1.92 -45.90 -26.66
CA LEU A 62 -0.86 -44.92 -26.36
C LEU A 62 -0.86 -43.72 -27.32
N VAL A 63 -1.06 -43.94 -28.62
CA VAL A 63 -1.05 -42.87 -29.63
C VAL A 63 -2.25 -41.94 -29.46
N TYR A 64 -3.44 -42.50 -29.16
CA TYR A 64 -4.61 -41.69 -28.84
C TYR A 64 -4.35 -40.81 -27.60
N VAL A 65 -3.85 -41.38 -26.51
CA VAL A 65 -3.52 -40.61 -25.30
C VAL A 65 -2.47 -39.53 -25.59
N CYS A 66 -1.41 -39.84 -26.34
CA CYS A 66 -0.38 -38.86 -26.71
C CYS A 66 -0.93 -37.70 -27.55
N VAL A 67 -1.72 -37.99 -28.59
CA VAL A 67 -2.29 -36.96 -29.47
C VAL A 67 -3.26 -36.06 -28.71
N PHE A 68 -4.22 -36.63 -27.98
CA PHE A 68 -5.20 -35.84 -27.23
C PHE A 68 -4.55 -35.05 -26.08
N ASN A 69 -3.56 -35.61 -25.38
CA ASN A 69 -2.86 -34.89 -24.30
C ASN A 69 -2.06 -33.68 -24.82
N ILE A 70 -1.50 -33.74 -26.04
CA ILE A 70 -0.88 -32.55 -26.68
C ILE A 70 -1.94 -31.46 -26.93
N PHE A 71 -3.13 -31.82 -27.41
CA PHE A 71 -4.22 -30.85 -27.61
C PHE A 71 -4.71 -30.24 -26.29
N PHE A 72 -4.85 -31.04 -25.22
CA PHE A 72 -5.20 -30.53 -23.89
C PHE A 72 -4.10 -29.62 -23.30
N ALA A 73 -2.82 -29.97 -23.44
CA ALA A 73 -1.71 -29.12 -22.98
C ALA A 73 -1.64 -27.77 -23.72
N ILE A 74 -1.87 -27.76 -25.04
CA ILE A 74 -1.96 -26.53 -25.84
C ILE A 74 -3.17 -25.69 -25.40
N PHE A 75 -4.30 -26.35 -25.14
CA PHE A 75 -5.52 -25.71 -24.63
C PHE A 75 -5.29 -25.04 -23.26
N ASP A 76 -4.73 -25.76 -22.28
CA ASP A 76 -4.49 -25.23 -20.94
C ASP A 76 -3.51 -24.06 -20.97
N CYS A 77 -2.45 -24.16 -21.78
CA CYS A 77 -1.54 -23.04 -22.03
C CYS A 77 -2.28 -21.82 -22.63
N GLY A 78 -3.14 -22.03 -23.64
CA GLY A 78 -3.98 -20.98 -24.22
C GLY A 78 -4.95 -20.35 -23.22
N TYR A 79 -5.56 -21.15 -22.34
CA TYR A 79 -6.44 -20.68 -21.28
C TYR A 79 -5.66 -19.86 -20.23
N ILE A 80 -4.50 -20.33 -19.77
CA ILE A 80 -3.64 -19.62 -18.82
C ILE A 80 -3.15 -18.30 -19.43
N VAL A 81 -2.68 -18.28 -20.68
CA VAL A 81 -2.23 -17.06 -21.35
C VAL A 81 -3.38 -16.06 -21.55
N THR A 82 -4.56 -16.52 -21.97
CA THR A 82 -5.70 -15.62 -22.19
C THR A 82 -6.30 -15.07 -20.89
N SER A 83 -6.42 -15.90 -19.84
CA SER A 83 -6.85 -15.45 -18.52
C SER A 83 -5.83 -14.52 -17.87
N THR A 84 -4.54 -14.85 -17.89
CA THR A 84 -3.46 -13.98 -17.37
C THR A 84 -3.42 -12.64 -18.11
N ARG A 85 -3.56 -12.64 -19.44
CA ARG A 85 -3.66 -11.41 -20.24
C ARG A 85 -4.91 -10.59 -19.88
N GLN A 86 -6.04 -11.24 -19.59
CA GLN A 86 -7.24 -10.53 -19.13
C GLN A 86 -7.03 -9.89 -17.76
N VAL A 87 -6.37 -10.58 -16.81
CA VAL A 87 -6.02 -10.04 -15.49
C VAL A 87 -5.03 -8.87 -15.58
N LEU A 88 -3.99 -8.98 -16.42
CA LEU A 88 -3.04 -7.89 -16.68
C LEU A 88 -3.73 -6.67 -17.30
N ILE A 89 -4.58 -6.89 -18.32
CA ILE A 89 -5.42 -5.83 -18.90
C ILE A 89 -6.35 -5.23 -17.82
N TRP A 90 -6.89 -6.03 -16.90
CA TRP A 90 -7.71 -5.52 -15.79
C TRP A 90 -6.92 -4.61 -14.86
N ASN A 91 -5.68 -5.00 -14.51
CA ASN A 91 -4.80 -4.25 -13.63
C ASN A 91 -4.43 -2.89 -14.24
N ASP A 92 -3.90 -2.90 -15.47
CA ASP A 92 -3.55 -1.68 -16.21
C ASP A 92 -4.78 -0.83 -16.53
N LEU A 93 -5.90 -1.43 -16.98
CA LEU A 93 -7.10 -0.67 -17.31
C LEU A 93 -7.72 -0.03 -16.07
N MET A 94 -7.67 -0.66 -14.89
CA MET A 94 -8.14 -0.04 -13.65
C MET A 94 -7.26 1.14 -13.22
N ILE A 95 -5.93 1.01 -13.35
CA ILE A 95 -4.97 2.10 -13.09
C ILE A 95 -5.20 3.24 -14.08
N ILE A 96 -5.18 2.96 -15.39
CA ILE A 96 -5.38 3.96 -16.46
C ILE A 96 -6.77 4.61 -16.39
N LEU A 97 -7.83 3.87 -16.03
CA LEU A 97 -9.19 4.41 -15.92
C LEU A 97 -9.39 5.18 -14.61
N HIS A 98 -8.60 4.91 -13.57
CA HIS A 98 -8.49 5.77 -12.40
C HIS A 98 -7.79 7.09 -12.76
N ASP A 99 -6.61 7.01 -13.39
CA ASP A 99 -5.80 8.17 -13.80
C ASP A 99 -6.50 9.06 -14.83
N TYR A 100 -7.13 8.49 -15.85
CA TYR A 100 -7.91 9.24 -16.83
C TYR A 100 -9.07 10.01 -16.15
N LYS A 101 -9.73 9.38 -15.18
CA LYS A 101 -10.85 9.95 -14.41
C LYS A 101 -10.40 10.95 -13.34
N GLN A 102 -9.13 10.90 -12.93
CA GLN A 102 -8.48 11.88 -12.06
C GLN A 102 -8.02 13.09 -12.90
N SER A 103 -7.30 12.84 -13.98
CA SER A 103 -6.89 13.81 -15.01
C SER A 103 -8.09 14.64 -15.50
N GLN A 104 -9.17 13.99 -15.95
CA GLN A 104 -10.38 14.69 -16.46
C GLN A 104 -11.04 15.60 -15.40
N ARG A 105 -11.00 15.25 -14.10
CA ARG A 105 -11.46 16.16 -13.04
C ARG A 105 -10.52 17.33 -12.84
N THR A 106 -9.21 17.08 -12.87
CA THR A 106 -8.22 18.15 -12.71
C THR A 106 -8.24 19.12 -13.89
N VAL A 107 -8.40 18.67 -15.14
CA VAL A 107 -8.52 19.53 -16.33
C VAL A 107 -9.82 20.35 -16.29
N SER A 108 -10.94 19.74 -15.92
CA SER A 108 -12.24 20.42 -15.84
C SER A 108 -12.32 21.50 -14.76
N MET A 109 -11.40 21.57 -13.80
CA MET A 109 -11.31 22.66 -12.82
C MET A 109 -10.13 23.59 -13.10
N LYS A 110 -8.97 23.04 -13.49
CA LYS A 110 -7.76 23.84 -13.79
C LYS A 110 -7.92 24.76 -15.01
N ASN A 111 -8.74 24.42 -16.00
CA ASN A 111 -8.97 25.31 -17.14
C ASN A 111 -9.79 26.57 -16.80
N SER A 112 -10.42 26.65 -15.63
CA SER A 112 -11.10 27.86 -15.14
C SER A 112 -10.27 28.68 -14.14
N GLU A 113 -9.16 28.13 -13.64
CA GLU A 113 -8.50 28.65 -12.43
C GLU A 113 -6.98 28.85 -12.63
N LYS A 114 -6.32 28.06 -13.49
CA LYS A 114 -4.88 28.21 -13.79
C LYS A 114 -4.55 29.51 -14.50
N VAL A 115 -5.40 29.99 -15.42
CA VAL A 115 -5.16 31.25 -16.14
C VAL A 115 -5.08 32.45 -15.17
N THR A 116 -5.77 32.35 -14.03
CA THR A 116 -5.81 33.40 -13.00
C THR A 116 -4.79 33.17 -11.88
N GLN A 117 -4.53 31.91 -11.49
CA GLN A 117 -3.53 31.61 -10.44
C GLN A 117 -2.09 31.67 -10.94
N GLN A 118 -1.82 31.33 -12.21
CA GLN A 118 -0.46 31.29 -12.76
C GLN A 118 0.11 32.71 -13.00
N SER A 119 -0.73 33.72 -13.17
CA SER A 119 -0.32 35.13 -13.17
C SER A 119 -0.04 35.65 -11.74
N LEU A 120 -0.92 35.34 -10.78
CA LEU A 120 -0.76 35.73 -9.37
C LEU A 120 0.47 35.10 -8.70
N SER A 121 0.75 33.82 -8.94
CA SER A 121 1.91 33.14 -8.34
C SER A 121 3.23 33.72 -8.85
N LEU A 122 3.31 34.06 -10.13
CA LEU A 122 4.50 34.65 -10.75
C LEU A 122 4.74 36.08 -10.22
N GLN A 123 3.67 36.85 -10.01
CA GLN A 123 3.72 38.18 -9.40
C GLN A 123 4.18 38.13 -7.93
N TYR A 124 3.69 37.16 -7.15
CA TYR A 124 4.08 36.97 -5.75
C TYR A 124 5.54 36.49 -5.61
N GLU A 125 6.02 35.61 -6.48
CA GLU A 125 7.41 35.15 -6.48
C GLU A 125 8.38 36.30 -6.81
N GLN A 126 8.02 37.17 -7.77
CA GLN A 126 8.80 38.38 -8.08
C GLN A 126 8.85 39.35 -6.89
N TYR A 127 7.73 39.55 -6.18
CA TYR A 127 7.69 40.37 -4.97
C TYR A 127 8.59 39.80 -3.86
N ARG A 128 8.51 38.49 -3.59
CA ARG A 128 9.36 37.81 -2.59
C ARG A 128 10.85 37.95 -2.92
N LYS A 129 11.24 37.75 -4.18
CA LYS A 129 12.64 37.91 -4.63
C LYS A 129 13.17 39.34 -4.44
N ARG A 130 12.32 40.37 -4.62
CA ARG A 130 12.69 41.77 -4.33
C ARG A 130 12.87 42.02 -2.83
N LYS A 131 11.94 41.53 -1.99
CA LYS A 131 12.01 41.71 -0.52
C LYS A 131 13.23 41.03 0.11
N VAL A 132 13.58 39.81 -0.34
CA VAL A 132 14.79 39.11 0.13
C VAL A 132 16.05 39.88 -0.29
N LYS A 133 16.12 40.41 -1.52
CA LYS A 133 17.27 41.23 -1.95
C LYS A 133 17.43 42.52 -1.14
N ALA A 134 16.33 43.16 -0.72
CA ALA A 134 16.39 44.34 0.14
C ALA A 134 16.94 43.99 1.54
N LEU A 135 16.40 42.94 2.18
CA LEU A 135 16.88 42.48 3.49
C LEU A 135 18.35 42.02 3.48
N LEU A 136 18.79 41.38 2.39
CA LEU A 136 20.20 40.98 2.24
C LEU A 136 21.13 42.20 2.09
N ALA A 137 20.65 43.29 1.48
CA ALA A 137 21.40 44.54 1.37
C ALA A 137 21.48 45.29 2.71
N GLU A 138 20.46 45.20 3.56
CA GLU A 138 20.48 45.72 4.93
C GLU A 138 21.44 44.91 5.83
N LEU A 139 21.37 43.58 5.80
CA LEU A 139 22.27 42.71 6.58
C LEU A 139 23.75 42.91 6.23
N ASN A 140 24.07 43.05 4.94
CA ASN A 140 25.44 43.33 4.48
C ASN A 140 26.01 44.69 4.93
N GLN A 141 25.20 45.60 5.50
CA GLN A 141 25.69 46.82 6.16
C GLN A 141 25.99 46.63 7.66
N VAL A 142 25.47 45.56 8.28
CA VAL A 142 25.54 45.34 9.74
C VAL A 142 26.70 44.41 10.13
N ASP A 143 27.02 43.40 9.31
CA ASP A 143 28.04 42.38 9.61
C ASP A 143 29.52 42.87 9.51
N GLY A 144 29.74 44.19 9.45
CA GLY A 144 31.08 44.79 9.50
C GLY A 144 31.73 44.84 10.89
N LEU A 145 31.01 44.43 11.94
CA LEU A 145 31.46 44.48 13.34
C LEU A 145 31.11 43.18 14.09
N ASN A 146 32.14 42.58 14.71
CA ASN A 146 32.12 41.46 15.67
C ASN A 146 32.12 40.02 15.09
N GLN A 147 33.34 39.47 14.95
CA GLN A 147 33.58 38.03 15.15
C GLN A 147 34.77 37.82 16.10
N LYS A 148 34.50 37.30 17.30
CA LYS A 148 35.48 36.65 18.19
C LYS A 148 34.77 35.78 19.24
N HIS A 149 35.40 34.67 19.63
CA HIS A 149 34.92 33.62 20.57
C HIS A 149 33.71 32.79 20.11
N ASP A 150 33.48 31.55 20.57
CA ASP A 150 34.31 30.33 20.84
C ASP A 150 33.24 29.24 21.17
N GLN A 151 33.15 28.10 20.49
CA GLN A 151 33.91 26.83 20.63
C GLN A 151 33.63 26.04 21.94
N ILE A 152 33.41 24.70 21.80
CA ILE A 152 33.76 23.55 22.71
C ILE A 152 32.63 22.62 23.29
N HIS A 153 32.81 21.28 23.08
CA HIS A 153 32.24 20.01 23.66
C HIS A 153 30.70 19.76 23.75
N SER A 154 30.08 18.60 23.40
CA SER A 154 30.30 17.12 23.60
C SER A 154 29.89 16.59 25.00
N SER A 155 29.40 15.35 25.27
CA SER A 155 29.23 14.07 24.51
C SER A 155 28.44 12.98 25.33
N SER A 156 28.00 11.90 24.65
CA SER A 156 27.66 10.51 25.11
C SER A 156 26.30 10.23 25.80
N GLU A 157 25.45 9.27 25.36
CA GLU A 157 25.49 7.78 25.23
C GLU A 157 25.09 6.98 26.49
N ALA A 158 24.09 6.07 26.36
CA ALA A 158 24.07 4.71 26.95
C ALA A 158 22.84 3.87 26.51
N THR A 159 22.96 2.53 26.55
CA THR A 159 21.99 1.54 26.02
C THR A 159 21.62 0.46 27.04
N VAL A 160 20.37 -0.08 27.02
CA VAL A 160 19.97 -1.31 27.74
C VAL A 160 18.85 -2.08 27.00
N ALA A 161 18.89 -3.42 27.04
CA ALA A 161 17.86 -4.39 26.61
C ALA A 161 17.84 -5.57 27.63
N SER A 162 17.03 -6.64 27.56
CA SER A 162 16.06 -7.19 26.58
C SER A 162 15.05 -8.11 27.32
N ASN A 163 14.06 -8.71 26.62
CA ASN A 163 13.78 -10.17 26.61
C ASN A 163 12.37 -10.54 26.10
N ASP A 164 12.33 -11.45 25.11
CA ASP A 164 11.12 -12.14 24.64
C ASP A 164 11.06 -13.58 25.17
N TYR A 165 9.84 -14.08 25.41
CA TYR A 165 9.52 -15.51 25.49
C TYR A 165 8.25 -15.76 24.68
N PHE A 166 8.35 -16.50 23.56
CA PHE A 166 7.20 -16.81 22.70
C PHE A 166 7.00 -18.32 22.58
N GLY A 167 5.93 -18.83 23.20
CA GLY A 167 5.54 -20.23 23.11
C GLY A 167 4.93 -20.57 21.74
N VAL A 168 5.34 -21.70 21.17
CA VAL A 168 4.82 -22.19 19.89
C VAL A 168 3.50 -22.95 20.15
N ALA A 169 2.39 -22.41 19.64
CA ALA A 169 1.08 -23.05 19.65
C ALA A 169 0.64 -23.41 18.22
N GLU A 170 -0.18 -24.46 18.09
CA GLU A 170 -0.44 -25.15 16.83
C GLU A 170 -1.13 -24.30 15.76
N THR A 171 -0.61 -24.41 14.54
CA THR A 171 -0.99 -23.57 13.40
C THR A 171 -2.23 -24.09 12.68
N SER A 172 -3.41 -23.75 13.20
CA SER A 172 -4.53 -23.48 12.29
C SER A 172 -4.19 -22.23 11.46
N SER A 173 -4.46 -22.25 10.14
CA SER A 173 -4.05 -21.20 9.19
C SER A 173 -4.88 -19.91 9.33
N GLN A 174 -4.90 -19.32 10.53
CA GLN A 174 -5.61 -18.08 10.80
C GLN A 174 -4.87 -16.92 10.14
N ALA A 175 -5.56 -16.16 9.29
CA ALA A 175 -4.99 -15.00 8.63
C ALA A 175 -4.45 -14.00 9.66
N LEU A 176 -3.15 -13.69 9.58
CA LEU A 176 -2.48 -12.77 10.50
C LEU A 176 -3.12 -11.39 10.38
N THR A 177 -3.65 -10.89 11.49
CA THR A 177 -4.15 -9.52 11.58
C THR A 177 -2.99 -8.53 11.53
N LEU A 178 -3.23 -7.32 11.00
CA LEU A 178 -2.21 -6.26 10.96
C LEU A 178 -1.63 -5.98 12.36
N ARG A 179 -2.45 -6.07 13.41
CA ARG A 179 -2.01 -5.95 14.80
C ARG A 179 -0.97 -7.02 15.17
N GLN A 180 -1.21 -8.29 14.82
CA GLN A 180 -0.24 -9.38 15.06
C GLN A 180 1.06 -9.19 14.26
N VAL A 181 0.97 -8.67 13.02
CA VAL A 181 2.14 -8.36 12.18
C VAL A 181 3.04 -7.34 12.87
N PHE A 182 2.48 -6.26 13.43
CA PHE A 182 3.26 -5.26 14.16
C PHE A 182 3.70 -5.72 15.55
N SER A 183 2.94 -6.55 16.26
CA SER A 183 3.29 -7.01 17.62
C SER A 183 4.43 -8.03 17.70
N GLN A 184 4.84 -8.63 16.58
CA GLN A 184 5.93 -9.60 16.52
C GLN A 184 7.08 -9.07 15.68
N LYS A 185 8.27 -8.88 16.27
CA LYS A 185 9.44 -8.33 15.58
C LYS A 185 9.77 -9.04 14.26
N ARG A 186 9.91 -10.37 14.27
CA ARG A 186 10.24 -11.14 13.06
C ARG A 186 9.20 -10.94 11.94
N THR A 187 7.92 -10.87 12.29
CA THR A 187 6.82 -10.67 11.34
C THR A 187 6.84 -9.24 10.80
N LEU A 188 7.13 -8.25 11.66
CA LEU A 188 7.32 -6.85 11.28
C LEU A 188 8.56 -6.64 10.39
N GLU A 189 9.69 -7.30 10.66
CA GLU A 189 10.91 -7.23 9.83
C GLU A 189 10.66 -7.75 8.41
N VAL A 190 10.01 -8.92 8.27
CA VAL A 190 9.60 -9.46 6.97
C VAL A 190 8.62 -8.51 6.27
N PHE A 191 7.69 -7.91 7.03
CA PHE A 191 6.73 -6.96 6.49
C PHE A 191 7.34 -5.62 6.04
N ILE A 192 8.40 -5.16 6.73
CA ILE A 192 9.19 -3.99 6.33
C ILE A 192 9.96 -4.29 5.04
N GLN A 193 10.67 -5.42 4.95
CA GLN A 193 11.37 -5.83 3.73
C GLN A 193 10.43 -5.92 2.52
N PHE A 194 9.24 -6.47 2.75
CA PHE A 194 8.15 -6.49 1.77
C PHE A 194 7.73 -5.08 1.31
N ALA A 195 7.52 -4.14 2.25
CA ALA A 195 7.09 -2.79 1.93
C ALA A 195 8.18 -1.94 1.27
N PHE A 196 9.46 -2.27 1.46
CA PHE A 196 10.55 -1.72 0.66
C PHE A 196 10.39 -2.09 -0.82
N GLY A 197 10.03 -3.34 -1.13
CA GLY A 197 9.78 -3.80 -2.50
C GLY A 197 8.59 -3.10 -3.19
N GLU A 198 7.59 -2.67 -2.41
CA GLU A 198 6.42 -1.93 -2.90
C GLU A 198 6.55 -0.40 -2.77
N PHE A 199 7.73 0.12 -2.43
CA PHE A 199 8.00 1.54 -2.19
C PHE A 199 7.06 2.21 -1.15
N ALA A 200 6.52 1.42 -0.21
CA ALA A 200 5.56 1.84 0.81
C ALA A 200 6.17 1.93 2.23
N HIS A 201 7.48 1.69 2.37
CA HIS A 201 8.22 1.64 3.63
C HIS A 201 8.07 2.90 4.49
N ASP A 202 8.01 4.09 3.88
CA ASP A 202 7.78 5.38 4.54
C ASP A 202 6.56 5.36 5.48
N ASN A 203 5.46 4.72 5.05
CA ASN A 203 4.23 4.64 5.83
C ASN A 203 4.41 3.77 7.09
N ILE A 204 5.17 2.67 6.99
CA ILE A 204 5.47 1.80 8.13
C ILE A 204 6.42 2.49 9.10
N LEU A 205 7.48 3.12 8.60
CA LEU A 205 8.42 3.89 9.41
C LEU A 205 7.68 5.03 10.14
N GLY A 206 6.82 5.76 9.44
CA GLY A 206 5.94 6.76 10.04
C GLY A 206 5.06 6.20 11.16
N ILE A 207 4.36 5.09 10.95
CA ILE A 207 3.57 4.44 12.00
C ILE A 207 4.43 4.09 13.22
N ILE A 208 5.60 3.48 13.02
CA ILE A 208 6.49 3.06 14.12
C ILE A 208 6.91 4.29 14.95
N GLU A 209 7.38 5.36 14.30
CA GLU A 209 7.86 6.54 15.02
C GLU A 209 6.73 7.34 15.67
N LEU A 210 5.55 7.46 15.03
CA LEU A 210 4.39 8.14 15.60
C LEU A 210 3.76 7.35 16.78
N VAL A 211 3.76 6.01 16.72
CA VAL A 211 3.34 5.16 17.85
C VAL A 211 4.33 5.27 19.01
N GLN A 212 5.64 5.19 18.76
CA GLN A 212 6.67 5.41 19.78
C GLN A 212 6.53 6.78 20.46
N PHE A 213 6.25 7.84 19.67
CA PHE A 213 6.00 9.18 20.19
C PHE A 213 4.79 9.20 21.13
N ARG A 214 3.65 8.66 20.69
CA ARG A 214 2.44 8.57 21.52
C ARG A 214 2.67 7.78 22.81
N GLU A 215 3.29 6.59 22.73
CA GLU A 215 3.63 5.78 23.92
C GLU A 215 4.51 6.56 24.91
N THR A 216 5.41 7.40 24.42
CA THR A 216 6.29 8.22 25.24
C THR A 216 5.51 9.36 25.94
N MET A 217 4.54 9.97 25.27
CA MET A 217 3.67 10.98 25.88
C MET A 217 2.69 10.37 26.89
N SER A 218 2.06 9.24 26.56
CA SER A 218 1.14 8.55 27.48
C SER A 218 1.82 8.09 28.78
N LYS A 219 3.13 7.79 28.76
CA LYS A 219 3.91 7.47 29.98
C LYS A 219 4.12 8.69 30.89
N LYS A 220 4.07 9.91 30.37
CA LYS A 220 4.20 11.16 31.14
C LYS A 220 2.87 11.59 31.76
N GLU A 221 1.75 11.26 31.13
CA GLU A 221 0.40 11.55 31.64
C GLU A 221 -0.09 10.48 32.63
N ILE A 222 0.47 10.50 33.85
CA ILE A 222 0.22 9.51 34.91
C ILE A 222 -1.27 9.38 35.33
N THR A 223 -2.10 10.39 35.05
CA THR A 223 -3.44 10.57 35.67
C THR A 223 -4.65 10.42 34.75
N ASN A 224 -4.49 10.20 33.44
CA ASN A 224 -5.61 10.16 32.49
C ASN A 224 -5.84 8.77 31.89
N GLU A 225 -7.11 8.37 31.77
CA GLU A 225 -7.54 7.16 31.03
C GLU A 225 -7.27 7.32 29.53
N SER A 226 -6.01 7.18 29.12
CA SER A 226 -5.64 7.28 27.71
C SER A 226 -6.35 6.18 26.91
N LYS A 227 -7.00 6.58 25.81
CA LYS A 227 -7.57 5.66 24.83
C LYS A 227 -6.51 4.61 24.45
N PRO A 228 -6.84 3.30 24.36
CA PRO A 228 -5.86 2.29 24.01
C PRO A 228 -5.26 2.53 22.61
N LEU A 229 -3.98 2.19 22.44
CA LEU A 229 -3.32 2.18 21.14
C LEU A 229 -3.93 1.08 20.24
N PRO A 230 -4.13 1.33 18.93
CA PRO A 230 -4.62 0.30 18.01
C PRO A 230 -3.61 -0.85 17.81
N ILE A 231 -2.33 -0.56 18.04
CA ILE A 231 -1.20 -1.47 17.83
C ILE A 231 -0.25 -1.38 19.03
N ILE A 232 0.36 -2.51 19.35
CA ILE A 232 1.44 -2.64 20.33
C ILE A 232 2.68 -3.00 19.53
N LEU A 233 3.77 -2.23 19.69
CA LEU A 233 5.06 -2.52 19.07
C LEU A 233 5.86 -3.52 19.92
N PRO A 234 6.81 -4.28 19.34
CA PRO A 234 7.72 -5.15 20.08
C PRO A 234 8.65 -4.32 20.96
N ALA A 235 8.97 -4.79 22.16
CA ALA A 235 9.78 -4.04 23.13
C ALA A 235 11.24 -3.81 22.66
N ASP A 236 11.73 -4.63 21.74
CA ASP A 236 13.09 -4.64 21.19
C ASP A 236 13.18 -4.08 19.75
N ILE A 237 12.14 -3.36 19.32
CA ILE A 237 12.14 -2.62 18.05
C ILE A 237 13.17 -1.48 18.07
N VAL A 238 13.69 -1.12 16.90
CA VAL A 238 14.57 0.04 16.74
C VAL A 238 13.85 1.31 17.21
N LYS A 239 14.44 1.99 18.19
CA LYS A 239 13.93 3.23 18.78
C LYS A 239 14.23 4.42 17.86
N SER A 240 13.24 5.26 17.59
CA SER A 240 13.44 6.51 16.83
C SER A 240 14.39 7.44 17.57
N GLN A 241 15.46 7.85 16.89
CA GLN A 241 16.38 8.87 17.40
C GLN A 241 15.65 10.18 17.71
N ILE A 242 14.54 10.50 17.04
CA ILE A 242 13.79 11.74 17.34
C ILE A 242 13.02 11.60 18.65
N VAL A 243 12.31 10.47 18.83
CA VAL A 243 11.43 10.26 19.99
C VAL A 243 12.22 10.08 21.29
N PHE A 244 13.31 9.32 21.24
CA PHE A 244 14.10 8.93 22.41
C PHE A 244 15.34 9.82 22.65
N ASP A 245 15.41 11.01 22.05
CA ASP A 245 16.46 11.99 22.35
C ASP A 245 16.13 12.79 23.62
N ASP A 246 16.81 12.54 24.72
CA ASP A 246 16.58 13.24 25.98
C ASP A 246 17.04 14.71 25.97
N THR A 247 17.81 15.14 24.97
CA THR A 247 18.21 16.55 24.80
C THR A 247 17.10 17.43 24.23
N LYS A 248 16.04 16.82 23.66
CA LYS A 248 14.96 17.54 22.97
C LYS A 248 13.68 17.59 23.79
N THR A 249 13.04 18.75 23.81
CA THR A 249 11.70 18.94 24.38
C THR A 249 10.64 18.21 23.54
N ASP A 250 9.51 17.86 24.17
CA ASP A 250 8.40 17.17 23.50
C ASP A 250 7.84 17.96 22.30
N LEU A 251 7.86 19.29 22.38
CA LEU A 251 7.49 20.20 21.29
C LEU A 251 8.49 20.14 20.12
N GLU A 252 9.79 20.04 20.39
CA GLU A 252 10.81 19.89 19.34
C GLU A 252 10.70 18.52 18.67
N LYS A 253 10.48 17.46 19.45
CA LYS A 253 10.21 16.11 18.94
C LYS A 253 8.98 16.09 18.02
N PHE A 254 7.89 16.73 18.44
CA PHE A 254 6.70 16.93 17.62
C PHE A 254 7.02 17.68 16.31
N ARG A 255 7.77 18.78 16.36
CA ARG A 255 8.17 19.55 15.17
C ARG A 255 9.01 18.72 14.20
N MET A 256 10.01 18.00 14.70
CA MET A 256 10.85 17.14 13.87
C MET A 256 10.07 16.02 13.18
N LEU A 257 9.09 15.40 13.87
CA LEU A 257 8.21 14.41 13.27
C LEU A 257 7.30 15.05 12.19
N MET A 258 6.76 16.23 12.45
CA MET A 258 5.98 17.00 11.46
C MET A 258 6.80 17.31 10.20
N GLU A 259 8.03 17.80 10.35
CA GLU A 259 8.96 18.09 9.24
C GLU A 259 9.37 16.84 8.46
N LYS A 260 9.67 15.74 9.17
CA LYS A 260 10.13 14.48 8.58
C LYS A 260 9.06 13.76 7.76
N PHE A 261 7.78 13.85 8.20
CA PHE A 261 6.70 12.98 7.71
C PHE A 261 5.46 13.70 7.14
N ILE A 262 5.09 14.88 7.65
CA ILE A 262 3.76 15.49 7.42
C ILE A 262 3.80 16.74 6.53
N LEU A 263 4.88 17.53 6.56
CA LEU A 263 4.98 18.72 5.70
C LEU A 263 4.97 18.34 4.20
N ASN A 264 4.54 19.26 3.33
CA ASN A 264 4.42 19.00 1.89
C ASN A 264 5.75 18.71 1.19
N ASN A 265 6.86 19.08 1.83
CA ASN A 265 8.25 18.86 1.42
C ASN A 265 8.98 17.86 2.35
N ALA A 266 8.23 17.08 3.14
CA ALA A 266 8.77 16.01 3.97
C ALA A 266 9.51 14.97 3.11
N ILE A 267 10.64 14.45 3.60
CA ILE A 267 11.43 13.42 2.91
C ILE A 267 10.66 12.10 2.86
N PHE A 268 10.06 11.70 3.99
CA PHE A 268 9.28 10.47 4.15
C PHE A 268 7.79 10.81 4.15
N CYS A 269 7.31 11.36 3.02
CA CYS A 269 6.01 12.01 2.92
C CYS A 269 4.83 11.02 3.06
N LEU A 270 4.19 10.98 4.24
CA LEU A 270 3.18 9.97 4.56
C LEU A 270 1.90 10.09 3.71
N ASN A 271 1.38 8.95 3.24
CA ASN A 271 0.20 8.92 2.38
C ASN A 271 -1.11 9.08 3.17
N ILE A 272 -1.33 10.29 3.70
CA ILE A 272 -2.53 10.71 4.44
C ILE A 272 -3.37 11.70 3.62
N SER A 273 -4.67 11.76 3.92
CA SER A 273 -5.60 12.68 3.27
C SER A 273 -5.16 14.14 3.39
N HIS A 274 -5.25 14.89 2.29
CA HIS A 274 -4.90 16.32 2.25
C HIS A 274 -5.64 17.12 3.32
N ALA A 275 -6.92 16.82 3.60
CA ALA A 275 -7.70 17.53 4.61
C ALA A 275 -7.09 17.37 6.01
N TYR A 276 -6.65 16.17 6.36
CA TYR A 276 -6.01 15.89 7.64
C TYR A 276 -4.58 16.45 7.70
N ARG A 277 -3.81 16.37 6.60
CA ARG A 277 -2.51 17.04 6.48
C ARG A 277 -2.61 18.56 6.68
N THR A 278 -3.60 19.23 6.07
CA THR A 278 -3.83 20.67 6.29
C THR A 278 -4.20 20.98 7.75
N LYS A 279 -5.00 20.12 8.41
CA LYS A 279 -5.30 20.25 9.85
C LYS A 279 -4.01 20.21 10.67
N LEU A 280 -3.15 19.20 10.47
CA LEU A 280 -1.88 19.08 11.20
C LEU A 280 -0.93 20.26 10.94
N ILE A 281 -0.80 20.72 9.69
CA ILE A 281 0.01 21.91 9.35
C ILE A 281 -0.53 23.15 10.08
N SER A 282 -1.85 23.36 10.12
CA SER A 282 -2.42 24.50 10.85
C SER A 282 -2.17 24.45 12.36
N ILE A 283 -2.07 23.25 12.96
CA ILE A 283 -1.71 23.10 14.37
C ILE A 283 -0.24 23.41 14.59
N TYR A 284 0.63 22.95 13.70
CA TYR A 284 2.08 23.23 13.70
C TYR A 284 2.37 24.73 13.60
N ASP A 285 1.76 25.44 12.65
CA ASP A 285 1.97 26.87 12.44
C ASP A 285 1.59 27.73 13.66
N ASN A 286 0.58 27.30 14.42
CA ASN A 286 0.05 28.04 15.58
C ASN A 286 0.99 28.03 16.80
N ASN A 287 1.97 27.12 16.87
CA ASN A 287 3.02 27.05 17.90
C ASN A 287 2.58 27.00 19.40
N LYS A 288 1.28 26.94 19.68
CA LYS A 288 0.69 26.92 21.04
C LYS A 288 -0.04 25.60 21.27
N LEU A 289 0.72 24.51 21.30
CA LEU A 289 0.18 23.17 21.54
C LEU A 289 0.40 22.78 23.01
N LEU A 290 -0.67 22.41 23.72
CA LEU A 290 -0.56 21.90 25.09
C LEU A 290 -0.04 20.45 25.05
N ALA A 291 0.67 20.03 26.10
CA ALA A 291 1.22 18.67 26.17
C ALA A 291 0.11 17.58 26.06
N GLN A 292 -1.06 17.84 26.63
CA GLN A 292 -2.24 16.96 26.56
C GLN A 292 -2.73 16.75 25.11
N ASP A 293 -2.64 17.77 24.26
CA ASP A 293 -3.04 17.66 22.85
C ASP A 293 -2.04 16.81 22.05
N MET A 294 -0.75 16.80 22.44
CA MET A 294 0.31 16.06 21.74
C MET A 294 0.12 14.54 21.81
N THR A 295 -0.45 14.00 22.91
CA THR A 295 -0.67 12.57 23.06
C THR A 295 -1.63 12.00 22.01
N ALA A 296 -2.66 12.78 21.64
CA ALA A 296 -3.72 12.35 20.72
C ALA A 296 -3.60 12.93 19.30
N ILE A 297 -2.71 13.90 19.05
CA ILE A 297 -2.66 14.62 17.76
C ILE A 297 -2.48 13.71 16.53
N PHE A 298 -1.71 12.63 16.68
CA PHE A 298 -1.40 11.67 15.62
C PHE A 298 -2.32 10.44 15.59
N ASP A 299 -3.33 10.32 16.47
CA ASP A 299 -4.21 9.14 16.49
C ASP A 299 -4.87 8.92 15.13
N ASP A 300 -5.56 9.94 14.62
CA ASP A 300 -6.22 9.92 13.32
C ASP A 300 -5.22 9.58 12.20
N CYS A 301 -3.98 10.07 12.28
CA CYS A 301 -2.88 9.78 11.35
C CYS A 301 -2.55 8.28 11.31
N ILE A 302 -2.32 7.71 12.49
CA ILE A 302 -1.98 6.30 12.67
C ILE A 302 -3.15 5.43 12.19
N PHE A 303 -4.41 5.77 12.52
CA PHE A 303 -5.58 5.05 12.03
C PHE A 303 -5.73 5.10 10.50
N GLU A 304 -5.50 6.26 9.86
CA GLU A 304 -5.57 6.39 8.39
C GLU A 304 -4.47 5.56 7.71
N LEU A 305 -3.24 5.58 8.21
CA LEU A 305 -2.12 4.80 7.68
C LEU A 305 -2.31 3.29 7.90
N LEU A 306 -2.86 2.87 9.04
CA LEU A 306 -3.15 1.46 9.30
C LEU A 306 -4.29 0.92 8.44
N TYR A 307 -5.31 1.75 8.15
CA TYR A 307 -6.34 1.40 7.18
C TYR A 307 -5.71 1.21 5.78
N LEU A 308 -4.89 2.17 5.34
CA LEU A 308 -4.19 2.11 4.06
C LEU A 308 -3.33 0.83 3.93
N ILE A 309 -2.55 0.50 4.96
CA ILE A 309 -1.69 -0.70 4.98
C ILE A 309 -2.50 -2.00 5.06
N GLY A 310 -3.63 -2.00 5.78
CA GLY A 310 -4.54 -3.14 5.82
C GLY A 310 -5.05 -3.55 4.43
N ASP A 311 -5.44 -2.56 3.61
CA ASP A 311 -5.86 -2.77 2.22
C ASP A 311 -4.74 -3.40 1.37
N TYR A 312 -3.47 -2.99 1.55
CA TYR A 312 -2.32 -3.60 0.85
C TYR A 312 -2.11 -5.08 1.21
N ILE A 313 -2.20 -5.46 2.49
CA ILE A 313 -2.03 -6.85 2.93
C ILE A 313 -3.15 -7.72 2.35
N ILE A 314 -4.41 -7.30 2.47
CA ILE A 314 -5.57 -8.07 2.00
C ILE A 314 -5.48 -8.31 0.49
N LEU A 315 -5.12 -7.28 -0.29
CA LEU A 315 -5.00 -7.41 -1.74
C LEU A 315 -3.97 -8.47 -2.14
N ARG A 316 -2.84 -8.55 -1.43
CA ARG A 316 -1.75 -9.45 -1.80
C ARG A 316 -1.84 -10.86 -1.22
N VAL A 317 -2.42 -11.06 -0.04
CA VAL A 317 -2.80 -12.41 0.42
C VAL A 317 -3.73 -13.07 -0.60
N CYS A 318 -4.69 -12.31 -1.15
CA CYS A 318 -5.53 -12.80 -2.26
C CYS A 318 -4.72 -13.14 -3.53
N VAL A 319 -3.72 -12.33 -3.91
CA VAL A 319 -2.88 -12.58 -5.10
C VAL A 319 -1.96 -13.78 -4.93
N ASP A 320 -1.29 -13.92 -3.79
CA ASP A 320 -0.34 -15.00 -3.56
C ASP A 320 -1.06 -16.33 -3.29
N GLU A 321 -2.25 -16.34 -2.67
CA GLU A 321 -3.14 -17.51 -2.70
C GLU A 321 -3.54 -17.90 -4.14
N CYS A 322 -3.88 -16.94 -5.00
CA CYS A 322 -4.21 -17.23 -6.40
C CYS A 322 -3.02 -17.84 -7.15
N LYS A 323 -1.80 -17.32 -6.95
CA LYS A 323 -0.58 -17.89 -7.53
C LYS A 323 -0.32 -19.30 -7.00
N GLN A 324 -0.46 -19.54 -5.70
CA GLN A 324 -0.21 -20.84 -5.11
C GLN A 324 -1.22 -21.88 -5.60
N LYS A 325 -2.50 -21.53 -5.67
CA LYS A 325 -3.56 -22.37 -6.25
C LYS A 325 -3.30 -22.66 -7.74
N ALA A 326 -2.90 -21.66 -8.54
CA ALA A 326 -2.51 -21.86 -9.93
C ALA A 326 -1.28 -22.78 -10.09
N PHE A 327 -0.30 -22.67 -9.20
CA PHE A 327 0.89 -23.52 -9.18
C PHE A 327 0.55 -24.99 -8.83
N TYR A 328 -0.34 -25.20 -7.86
CA TYR A 328 -0.83 -26.54 -7.53
C TYR A 328 -1.67 -27.18 -8.66
N CYS A 329 -2.40 -26.39 -9.45
CA CYS A 329 -3.09 -26.89 -10.65
C CYS A 329 -2.11 -27.33 -11.77
N LEU A 330 -0.90 -26.78 -11.83
CA LEU A 330 0.15 -27.15 -12.78
C LEU A 330 0.98 -28.36 -12.32
N PHE A 331 0.97 -28.69 -11.03
CA PHE A 331 1.80 -29.74 -10.45
C PHE A 331 1.39 -31.22 -10.69
N PRO A 332 0.17 -31.61 -11.15
CA PRO A 332 -0.16 -33.01 -11.43
C PRO A 332 0.78 -33.66 -12.46
N TRP A 333 1.33 -32.85 -13.37
CA TRP A 333 2.23 -33.27 -14.44
C TRP A 333 3.51 -33.95 -13.91
N HIS A 334 4.06 -33.47 -12.79
CA HIS A 334 5.30 -34.03 -12.23
C HIS A 334 5.08 -35.41 -11.59
N SER A 335 3.92 -35.63 -10.96
CA SER A 335 3.54 -36.94 -10.44
C SER A 335 3.26 -37.95 -11.56
N PHE A 336 2.64 -37.50 -12.66
CA PHE A 336 2.38 -38.32 -13.84
C PHE A 336 3.68 -38.80 -14.51
N CYS A 337 4.67 -37.91 -14.65
CA CYS A 337 6.00 -38.27 -15.16
C CYS A 337 6.77 -39.24 -14.24
N LYS A 338 6.58 -39.16 -12.91
CA LYS A 338 7.23 -40.07 -11.97
C LYS A 338 6.63 -41.48 -12.04
N PHE A 339 5.30 -41.59 -12.04
CA PHE A 339 4.60 -42.88 -12.18
C PHE A 339 5.03 -43.65 -13.44
N TRP A 340 5.24 -42.95 -14.56
CA TRP A 340 5.72 -43.54 -15.81
C TRP A 340 7.20 -43.94 -15.83
N LYS A 341 8.01 -43.43 -14.89
CA LYS A 341 9.42 -43.80 -14.75
C LYS A 341 9.60 -45.10 -13.97
N ASP A 342 8.65 -45.43 -13.10
CA ASP A 342 8.62 -46.65 -12.28
C ASP A 342 7.90 -47.83 -12.99
N GLN A 343 7.43 -47.62 -14.23
CA GLN A 343 6.77 -48.63 -15.10
C GLN A 343 7.66 -49.06 -16.29
N ARG A 344 8.97 -48.73 -16.25
CA ARG A 344 10.01 -49.22 -17.18
C ARG A 344 11.14 -49.87 -16.38
#